data_AF-A0A9D4FFL7-F1
#
_entry.id   AF-A0A9D4FFL7-F1
#
_cell.length_a   1.000
_cell.length_b   1.000
_cell.length_c   1.000
_cell.angle_alpha   90.00
_cell.angle_beta   90.00
_cell.angle_gamma   90.00
#
_symmetry.space_group_name_H-M   'P 1'
#
loop_
_entity.id
_entity.type
_entity.pdbx_description
1 polymer ?
#
loop_
_entity_poly.entity_id
_entity_poly.type
_entity_poly.pdbx_seq_one_letter_code
_entity_poly.pdbx_strand_id
1 'polypeptide(L)'
;MLLLLLLLLLLLLLLLLLLLLLLLLLLLLLLLLLLLLLLLLLLLLLPLLLLLLLLLLLLLLLLLLLLLLLLLLLLLLLLVLLLLVLLLPPPPPPPPPPPPPPPPPRLLLLLLLLLPLLLLLLPLLLLLLLPLLVLLLLLLLLLLLLLLLLPLLLLLLLLLLLLLLLLLLLLLLLLLLQLLLLLLLLLLQQLLLLLLLLLLLLLLLLLLHHHHHHHSQ
;
A
#
# COMPACT_ATOMS: atom_id res chain seq x y z
N MET A 1 -33.62 -42.51 -35.99
CA MET A 1 -33.52 -41.04 -36.18
C MET A 1 -33.57 -40.27 -34.86
N LEU A 2 -34.58 -40.48 -34.00
CA LEU A 2 -34.73 -39.75 -32.71
C LEU A 2 -33.51 -39.90 -31.78
N LEU A 3 -32.92 -41.08 -31.69
CA LEU A 3 -31.73 -41.34 -30.87
C LEU A 3 -30.48 -40.58 -31.34
N LEU A 4 -30.29 -40.44 -32.66
CA LEU A 4 -29.20 -39.63 -33.23
C LEU A 4 -29.39 -38.15 -32.90
N LEU A 5 -30.62 -37.65 -33.00
CA LEU A 5 -30.95 -36.26 -32.66
C LEU A 5 -30.67 -35.96 -31.18
N LEU A 6 -31.04 -36.89 -30.28
CA LEU A 6 -30.77 -36.77 -28.85
C LEU A 6 -29.27 -36.72 -28.56
N LEU A 7 -28.48 -37.58 -29.22
CA LEU A 7 -27.02 -37.59 -29.08
C LEU A 7 -26.39 -36.27 -29.55
N LEU A 8 -26.84 -35.75 -30.69
CA LEU A 8 -26.37 -34.48 -31.22
C LEU A 8 -26.71 -33.32 -30.27
N LEU A 9 -27.93 -33.30 -29.72
CA LEU A 9 -28.34 -32.28 -28.75
C LEU A 9 -27.50 -32.34 -27.48
N LEU A 10 -27.23 -33.55 -26.98
CA LEU A 10 -26.36 -33.75 -25.81
C LEU A 10 -24.95 -33.23 -26.07
N LEU A 11 -24.36 -33.56 -27.22
CA LEU A 11 -23.04 -33.08 -27.62
C LEU A 11 -23.00 -31.54 -27.74
N LEU A 12 -24.04 -30.94 -28.30
CA LEU A 12 -24.14 -29.48 -28.41
C LEU A 12 -24.22 -28.81 -27.04
N LEU A 13 -25.07 -29.34 -26.14
CA LEU A 13 -25.19 -28.84 -24.77
C LEU A 13 -23.85 -28.95 -24.04
N LEU A 14 -23.12 -30.04 -24.26
CA LEU A 14 -21.81 -30.28 -23.68
C LEU A 14 -20.77 -29.27 -24.14
N LEU A 15 -20.72 -29.01 -25.44
CA LEU A 15 -19.85 -28.02 -26.04
C LEU A 15 -20.15 -26.61 -25.51
N LEU A 16 -21.45 -26.28 -25.38
CA LEU A 16 -21.88 -25.01 -24.81
C LEU A 16 -21.43 -24.85 -23.35
N LEU A 17 -21.58 -25.90 -22.54
CA LEU A 17 -21.12 -25.90 -21.15
C LEU A 17 -19.61 -25.70 -21.05
N LEU A 18 -18.83 -26.39 -21.90
CA LEU A 18 -17.38 -26.24 -21.95
C LEU A 18 -16.98 -24.81 -22.34
N LEU A 19 -17.65 -24.23 -23.33
CA LEU A 19 -17.42 -22.84 -23.75
C LEU A 19 -17.73 -21.84 -22.64
N LEU A 20 -18.86 -22.02 -21.94
CA LEU A 20 -19.23 -21.17 -20.80
C LEU A 20 -18.19 -21.26 -19.68
N LEU A 21 -17.70 -22.46 -19.38
CA LEU A 21 -16.66 -22.68 -18.37
C LEU A 21 -15.35 -21.98 -18.76
N LEU A 22 -14.95 -22.09 -20.03
CA LEU A 22 -13.76 -21.41 -20.55
C LEU A 22 -13.89 -19.89 -20.47
N LEU A 23 -15.07 -19.35 -20.81
CA LEU A 23 -15.35 -17.92 -20.70
C LEU A 23 -15.27 -17.44 -19.25
N LEU A 24 -15.84 -18.21 -18.32
CA LEU A 24 -15.77 -17.90 -16.88
C LEU A 24 -14.33 -17.91 -16.37
N LEU A 25 -13.53 -18.90 -16.79
CA LEU A 25 -12.11 -18.99 -16.48
C LEU A 25 -11.34 -17.76 -17.00
N LEU A 26 -11.60 -17.35 -18.24
CA LEU A 26 -10.99 -16.17 -18.84
C LEU A 26 -11.38 -14.89 -18.09
N LEU A 27 -12.65 -14.72 -17.73
CA LEU A 27 -13.14 -13.59 -16.95
C LEU A 27 -12.47 -13.53 -15.58
N LEU A 28 -12.34 -14.68 -14.90
CA LEU A 28 -11.65 -14.78 -13.61
C LEU A 28 -10.18 -14.37 -13.75
N LEU A 29 -9.49 -14.85 -14.79
CA LEU A 29 -8.11 -14.48 -15.08
C LEU A 29 -7.96 -12.97 -15.35
N LEU A 30 -8.90 -12.37 -16.08
CA LEU A 30 -8.90 -10.93 -16.34
C LEU A 30 -9.11 -10.11 -15.07
N LEU A 31 -10.11 -10.47 -14.26
CA LEU A 31 -10.38 -9.82 -12.98
C LEU A 31 -9.16 -9.87 -12.06
N LEU A 32 -8.50 -11.02 -12.06
CA LEU A 32 -7.29 -11.24 -11.30
C LEU A 32 -6.12 -10.38 -11.77
N LEU A 33 -5.91 -10.29 -13.08
CA LEU A 33 -4.89 -9.43 -13.67
C LEU A 33 -5.15 -7.96 -13.29
N LEU A 34 -6.41 -7.53 -13.33
CA LEU A 34 -6.79 -6.17 -12.93
C LEU A 34 -6.49 -5.92 -11.44
N LEU A 35 -6.80 -6.88 -10.57
CA LEU A 35 -6.49 -6.80 -9.14
C LEU A 35 -4.97 -6.69 -8.91
N LEU A 36 -4.18 -7.49 -9.62
CA LEU A 36 -2.72 -7.46 -9.54
C LEU A 36 -2.17 -6.10 -10.01
N LEU A 37 -2.70 -5.55 -11.11
CA LEU A 37 -2.32 -4.23 -11.61
C LEU A 37 -2.64 -3.13 -10.60
N LEU A 38 -3.83 -3.18 -9.98
CA LEU A 38 -4.22 -2.23 -8.94
C LEU A 38 -3.30 -2.31 -7.73
N LEU A 39 -2.96 -3.51 -7.29
CA LEU A 39 -2.03 -3.74 -6.19
C LEU A 39 -0.63 -3.20 -6.51
N LEU A 40 -0.15 -3.42 -7.74
CA LEU A 40 1.12 -2.89 -8.21
C LEU A 40 1.12 -1.36 -8.25
N LEU A 41 0.02 -0.74 -8.71
CA LEU A 41 -0.13 0.71 -8.68
C LEU A 41 -0.07 1.25 -7.25
N LEU A 42 -0.76 0.59 -6.31
CA LEU A 42 -0.73 0.96 -4.90
C LEU A 42 0.69 0.82 -4.31
N LEU A 43 1.38 -0.27 -4.65
CA LEU A 43 2.78 -0.52 -4.26
C LEU A 43 3.70 0.60 -4.72
N LEU A 44 3.47 1.17 -5.91
CA LEU A 44 4.26 2.28 -6.45
C LEU A 44 3.90 3.63 -5.84
N LEU A 45 2.62 3.87 -5.56
CA LEU A 45 2.15 5.16 -5.04
C LEU A 45 2.55 5.37 -3.57
N LEU A 46 2.52 4.31 -2.78
CA LEU A 46 2.78 4.36 -1.35
C LEU A 46 4.20 4.85 -0.95
N PRO A 47 5.32 4.39 -1.55
CA PRO A 47 6.63 4.96 -1.27
C PRO A 47 6.75 6.43 -1.72
N LEU A 48 6.03 6.83 -2.78
CA LEU A 48 6.00 8.22 -3.24
C LEU A 48 5.28 9.12 -2.22
N LEU A 49 4.16 8.64 -1.66
CA LEU A 49 3.45 9.35 -0.59
C LEU A 49 4.30 9.45 0.68
N LEU A 50 5.03 8.39 1.06
CA LEU A 50 5.96 8.45 2.18
C LEU A 50 7.13 9.41 1.93
N LEU A 51 7.67 9.45 0.71
CA LEU A 51 8.71 10.40 0.34
C LEU A 51 8.20 11.84 0.46
N LEU A 52 6.97 12.11 0.01
CA LEU A 52 6.34 13.42 0.16
C LEU A 52 6.17 13.79 1.64
N LEU A 53 5.73 12.85 2.48
CA LEU A 53 5.61 13.05 3.92
C LEU A 53 6.97 13.34 4.56
N LEU A 54 8.02 12.61 4.17
CA LEU A 54 9.39 12.83 4.62
C LEU A 54 9.88 14.23 4.23
N LEU A 55 9.62 14.66 3.00
CA LEU A 55 9.97 15.99 2.51
C LEU A 55 9.26 17.08 3.32
N LEU A 56 7.97 16.91 3.57
CA LEU A 56 7.18 17.85 4.38
C LEU A 56 7.72 17.92 5.82
N LEU A 57 8.05 16.77 6.43
CA LEU A 57 8.63 16.71 7.76
C LEU A 57 9.99 17.42 7.80
N LEU A 58 10.84 17.19 6.80
CA LEU A 58 12.14 17.85 6.67
C LEU A 58 11.99 19.37 6.52
N LEU A 59 11.00 19.83 5.73
CA LEU A 59 10.70 21.25 5.57
C LEU A 59 10.24 21.87 6.90
N LEU A 60 9.33 21.20 7.61
CA LEU A 60 8.86 21.65 8.92
C LEU A 60 10.02 21.75 9.92
N LEU A 61 10.91 20.76 9.88
CA LEU A 61 12.11 20.76 10.69
C LEU A 61 13.02 21.96 10.34
N LEU A 62 13.30 22.18 9.06
CA LEU A 62 14.13 23.30 8.62
C LEU A 62 13.54 24.62 9.11
N LEU A 63 12.22 24.78 9.03
CA LEU A 63 11.51 25.95 9.54
C LEU A 63 11.66 26.11 11.06
N LEU A 64 11.51 25.02 11.83
CA LEU A 64 11.71 25.04 13.28
C LEU A 64 13.14 25.44 13.65
N LEU A 65 14.13 24.88 12.96
CA LEU A 65 15.54 25.20 13.16
C LEU A 65 15.82 26.67 12.84
N LEU A 66 15.25 27.19 11.74
CA LEU A 66 15.38 28.59 11.36
C LEU A 66 14.76 29.51 12.41
N LEU A 67 13.56 29.20 12.90
CA LEU A 67 12.90 29.96 13.96
C LEU A 67 13.75 30.00 15.24
N LEU A 68 14.34 28.86 15.59
CA LEU A 68 15.19 28.73 16.77
C LEU A 68 16.50 29.51 16.64
N LEU A 69 17.12 29.46 15.47
CA LEU A 69 18.29 30.27 15.14
C LEU A 69 17.97 31.77 15.21
N LEU A 70 16.82 32.17 14.68
CA LEU A 70 16.35 33.55 14.74
C LEU A 70 16.16 34.02 16.20
N LEU A 71 15.56 33.18 17.05
CA LEU A 71 15.39 33.46 18.47
C LEU A 71 16.74 33.62 19.18
N LEU A 72 17.70 32.73 18.89
CA LEU A 72 19.05 32.81 19.44
C LEU A 72 19.76 34.10 19.00
N LEU A 73 19.64 34.47 17.72
CA LEU A 73 20.21 35.70 17.18
C LEU A 73 19.61 36.94 17.86
N LEU A 74 18.28 36.97 18.05
CA LEU A 74 17.59 38.04 18.75
C LEU A 74 18.08 38.18 20.19
N LEU A 75 18.23 37.06 20.90
CA LEU A 75 18.75 37.04 22.27
C LEU A 75 20.18 37.57 22.33
N LEU A 76 21.03 37.14 21.39
CA LEU A 76 22.41 37.61 21.28
C LEU A 76 22.47 39.11 20.99
N LEU A 77 21.64 39.60 20.05
CA LEU A 77 21.54 41.03 19.73
C LEU A 77 21.12 41.84 20.96
N LEU A 78 20.14 41.35 21.72
CA LEU A 78 19.69 41.97 22.97
C LEU A 78 20.83 42.04 23.98
N LEU A 79 21.61 40.96 24.13
CA LEU A 79 22.79 40.94 25.00
C LEU A 79 23.84 41.97 24.56
N VAL A 80 24.15 42.03 23.27
CA VAL A 80 25.13 43.00 22.73
C VAL A 80 24.65 44.44 22.96
N LEU A 81 23.38 44.73 22.70
CA LEU A 81 22.79 46.04 22.96
C LEU A 81 22.88 46.40 24.45
N LEU A 82 22.58 45.45 25.34
CA LEU A 82 22.69 45.60 26.78
C LEU A 82 24.12 45.95 27.19
N LEU A 83 25.09 45.19 26.68
CA LEU A 83 26.51 45.44 26.92
C LEU A 83 26.94 46.81 26.41
N LEU A 84 26.48 47.22 25.22
CA LEU A 84 26.79 48.53 24.67
C LEU A 84 26.23 49.65 25.55
N VAL A 85 24.99 49.53 26.04
CA VAL A 85 24.39 50.50 26.98
C VAL A 85 25.18 50.59 28.28
N LEU A 86 25.68 49.47 28.79
CA LEU A 86 26.52 49.43 30.00
C LEU A 86 27.91 50.06 29.79
N LEU A 87 28.44 50.02 28.56
CA LEU A 87 29.73 50.59 28.20
C LEU A 87 29.67 52.08 27.83
N LEU A 88 28.49 52.64 27.56
CA LEU A 88 28.35 54.05 27.25
C LEU A 88 28.73 54.90 28.48
N PRO A 89 29.66 55.87 28.34
CA PRO A 89 29.97 56.79 29.42
C PRO A 89 28.72 57.61 29.77
N PRO A 90 28.53 57.98 31.05
CA PRO A 90 27.43 58.84 31.44
C PRO A 90 27.51 60.17 30.68
N PRO A 91 26.37 60.73 30.21
CA PRO A 91 26.38 61.98 29.47
C PRO A 91 27.01 63.09 30.31
N PRO A 92 27.78 64.01 29.68
CA PRO A 92 28.39 65.13 30.38
C PRO A 92 27.30 65.98 31.07
N PRO A 93 27.55 66.51 32.28
CA PRO A 93 26.53 67.23 33.04
C PRO A 93 26.12 68.51 32.30
N PRO A 94 24.80 68.78 32.12
CA PRO A 94 24.34 70.04 31.55
C PRO A 94 24.62 71.22 32.50
N PRO A 95 24.69 72.47 31.99
CA PRO A 95 24.79 73.67 32.81
C PRO A 95 23.59 73.78 33.78
N PRO A 96 23.78 74.26 35.02
CA PRO A 96 22.88 74.01 36.16
C PRO A 96 21.49 74.66 35.99
N PRO A 97 20.39 73.88 35.95
CA PRO A 97 19.02 74.35 36.15
C PRO A 97 18.56 74.14 37.62
N PRO A 98 17.47 74.78 38.08
CA PRO A 98 16.98 74.65 39.46
C PRO A 98 16.65 73.19 39.81
N PRO A 99 16.90 72.76 41.06
CA PRO A 99 17.02 71.34 41.44
C PRO A 99 15.73 70.57 41.17
N PRO A 100 15.70 69.70 40.15
CA PRO A 100 14.62 68.74 39.98
C PRO A 100 14.85 67.52 40.88
N PRO A 101 13.80 66.77 41.24
CA PRO A 101 13.94 65.55 42.02
C PRO A 101 14.86 64.55 41.30
N PRO A 102 15.68 63.77 42.03
CA PRO A 102 16.63 62.84 41.44
C PRO A 102 15.89 61.83 40.55
N PRO A 103 16.34 61.61 39.30
CA PRO A 103 15.74 60.62 38.42
C PRO A 103 15.91 59.23 39.03
N PRO A 104 14.90 58.35 38.90
CA PRO A 104 14.88 57.09 39.63
C PRO A 104 15.97 56.13 39.10
N PRO A 105 16.79 55.51 39.98
CA PRO A 105 17.82 54.51 39.64
C PRO A 105 17.25 53.19 39.07
N ARG A 106 15.98 53.16 38.68
CA ARG A 106 15.23 51.96 38.31
C ARG A 106 15.74 51.30 37.03
N LEU A 107 16.22 52.07 36.06
CA LEU A 107 16.71 51.51 34.79
C LEU A 107 18.03 50.75 34.96
N LEU A 108 18.96 51.28 35.75
CA LEU A 108 20.22 50.59 36.07
C LEU A 108 19.97 49.31 36.88
N LEU A 109 19.04 49.37 37.85
CA LEU A 109 18.63 48.19 38.60
C LEU A 109 17.97 47.13 37.70
N LEU A 110 17.12 47.54 36.75
CA LEU A 110 16.53 46.64 35.76
C LEU A 110 17.59 46.00 34.86
N LEU A 111 18.53 46.78 34.35
CA LEU A 111 19.66 46.33 33.53
C LEU A 111 20.53 45.31 34.27
N LEU A 112 20.89 45.63 35.52
CA LEU A 112 21.68 44.77 36.39
C LEU A 112 20.97 43.45 36.68
N LEU A 113 19.64 43.46 36.79
CA LEU A 113 18.84 42.27 37.01
C LEU A 113 18.64 41.44 35.72
N LEU A 114 18.51 42.11 34.57
CA LEU A 114 18.27 41.47 33.28
C LEU A 114 19.51 40.74 32.73
N LEU A 115 20.72 41.29 32.96
CA LEU A 115 21.96 40.66 32.51
C LEU A 115 22.15 39.21 33.02
N PRO A 116 22.14 38.92 34.34
CA PRO A 116 22.32 37.56 34.83
C PRO A 116 21.16 36.65 34.43
N LEU A 117 19.95 37.19 34.31
CA LEU A 117 18.79 36.44 33.81
C LEU A 117 19.03 35.96 32.37
N LEU A 118 19.53 36.84 31.49
CA LEU A 118 19.83 36.50 30.09
C LEU A 118 21.01 35.50 30.01
N LEU A 119 22.04 35.71 30.82
CA LEU A 119 23.20 34.82 30.94
C LEU A 119 22.81 33.41 31.40
N LEU A 120 21.80 33.29 32.27
CA LEU A 120 21.24 32.01 32.71
C LEU A 120 20.28 31.40 31.67
N LEU A 121 19.54 32.23 30.95
CA LEU A 121 18.58 31.77 29.95
C LEU A 121 19.26 31.15 28.73
N LEU A 122 20.43 31.67 28.31
CA LEU A 122 21.18 31.12 27.18
C LEU A 122 21.56 29.63 27.33
N PRO A 123 22.27 29.18 28.39
CA PRO A 123 22.60 27.77 28.57
C PRO A 123 21.36 26.91 28.82
N LEU A 124 20.32 27.46 29.47
CA LEU A 124 19.04 26.76 29.64
C LEU A 124 18.37 26.48 28.28
N LEU A 125 18.38 27.46 27.38
CA LEU A 125 17.86 27.31 26.02
C LEU A 125 18.66 26.28 25.23
N LEU A 126 19.99 26.29 25.36
CA LEU A 126 20.85 25.28 24.73
C LEU A 126 20.61 23.87 25.30
N LEU A 127 20.44 23.77 26.61
CA LEU A 127 20.10 22.53 27.30
C LEU A 127 18.75 21.97 26.85
N LEU A 128 17.76 22.84 26.57
CA LEU A 128 16.46 22.44 26.04
C LEU A 128 16.55 22.04 24.55
N LEU A 129 17.41 22.72 23.79
CA LEU A 129 17.58 22.51 22.35
C LEU A 129 18.21 21.15 22.03
N LEU A 130 19.23 20.75 22.79
CA LEU A 130 19.94 19.50 22.57
C LEU A 130 19.03 18.26 22.56
N PRO A 131 18.19 17.99 23.58
CA PRO A 131 17.31 16.83 23.59
C PRO A 131 16.24 16.91 22.49
N LEU A 132 15.77 18.11 22.14
CA LEU A 132 14.84 18.30 21.02
C LEU A 132 15.48 17.86 19.70
N LEU A 133 16.74 18.25 19.46
CA LEU A 133 17.49 17.86 18.26
C LEU A 133 17.75 16.35 18.22
N VAL A 134 18.07 15.73 19.36
CA VAL A 134 18.25 14.27 19.46
C VAL A 134 16.94 13.53 19.19
N LEU A 135 15.83 13.97 19.79
CA LEU A 135 14.50 13.37 19.60
C LEU A 135 14.10 13.39 18.13
N LEU A 136 14.34 14.53 17.49
CA LEU A 136 14.09 14.73 16.08
C LEU A 136 14.96 13.82 15.20
N LEU A 137 16.25 13.69 15.49
CA LEU A 137 17.13 12.79 14.75
C LEU A 137 16.65 11.33 14.87
N LEU A 138 16.21 10.92 16.06
CA LEU A 138 15.60 9.62 16.29
C LEU A 138 14.32 9.43 15.47
N LEU A 139 13.45 10.45 15.42
CA LEU A 139 12.24 10.41 14.61
C LEU A 139 12.56 10.23 13.12
N LEU A 140 13.55 10.97 12.62
CA LEU A 140 14.01 10.87 11.23
C LEU A 140 14.56 9.46 10.93
N LEU A 141 15.38 8.92 11.83
CA LEU A 141 15.92 7.56 11.71
C LEU A 141 14.81 6.51 11.69
N LEU A 142 13.83 6.62 12.58
CA LEU A 142 12.67 5.72 12.63
C LEU A 142 11.86 5.79 11.34
N LEU A 143 11.62 6.99 10.82
CA LEU A 143 10.90 7.18 9.57
C LEU A 143 11.67 6.58 8.38
N LEU A 144 12.99 6.74 8.35
CA LEU A 144 13.85 6.12 7.34
C LEU A 144 13.80 4.59 7.41
N LEU A 145 13.85 4.03 8.62
CA LEU A 145 13.72 2.58 8.84
C LEU A 145 12.35 2.08 8.34
N LEU A 146 11.28 2.81 8.64
CA LEU A 146 9.94 2.49 8.15
C LEU A 146 9.88 2.54 6.63
N LEU A 147 10.46 3.57 6.01
CA LEU A 147 10.54 3.73 4.56
C LEU A 147 11.28 2.55 3.90
N LEU A 148 12.29 1.98 4.56
CA LEU A 148 13.02 0.81 4.09
C LEU A 148 12.23 -0.49 4.27
N LEU A 149 11.59 -0.67 5.43
CA LEU A 149 10.89 -1.91 5.78
C LEU A 149 9.58 -2.07 5.01
N LEU A 150 8.87 -0.98 4.76
CA LEU A 150 7.56 -1.03 4.13
C LEU A 150 7.56 -1.65 2.71
N PRO A 151 8.44 -1.27 1.76
CA PRO A 151 8.49 -1.92 0.46
C PRO A 151 8.87 -3.40 0.56
N LEU A 152 9.71 -3.79 1.53
CA LEU A 152 10.06 -5.19 1.77
C LEU A 152 8.84 -6.00 2.26
N LEU A 153 8.07 -5.46 3.19
CA LEU A 153 6.84 -6.08 3.67
C LEU A 153 5.79 -6.19 2.57
N LEU A 154 5.64 -5.15 1.74
CA LEU A 154 4.73 -5.18 0.60
C LEU A 154 5.17 -6.16 -0.48
N LEU A 155 6.47 -6.29 -0.73
CA LEU A 155 7.01 -7.30 -1.64
C LEU A 155 6.72 -8.72 -1.13
N LEU A 156 6.91 -8.96 0.16
CA LEU A 156 6.58 -10.25 0.78
C LEU A 156 5.08 -10.56 0.65
N LEU A 157 4.21 -9.57 0.89
CA LEU A 157 2.78 -9.72 0.72
C LEU A 157 2.41 -10.04 -0.73
N LEU A 158 3.01 -9.33 -1.68
CA LEU A 158 2.82 -9.57 -3.12
C LEU A 158 3.23 -10.99 -3.51
N LEU A 159 4.38 -11.46 -3.02
CA LEU A 159 4.87 -12.81 -3.25
C LEU A 159 3.90 -13.86 -2.68
N LEU A 160 3.42 -13.66 -1.46
CA LEU A 160 2.45 -14.54 -0.82
C LEU A 160 1.13 -14.59 -1.61
N LEU A 161 0.65 -13.43 -2.05
CA LEU A 161 -0.56 -13.34 -2.87
C LEU A 161 -0.38 -14.07 -4.21
N LEU A 162 0.76 -13.89 -4.88
CA LEU A 162 1.08 -14.58 -6.13
C LEU A 162 1.15 -16.10 -5.94
N LEU A 163 1.73 -16.56 -4.83
CA LEU A 163 1.79 -17.98 -4.49
C LEU A 163 0.38 -18.56 -4.26
N LEU A 164 -0.43 -17.89 -3.44
CA LEU A 164 -1.81 -18.28 -3.18
C LEU A 164 -2.61 -18.36 -4.49
N LEU A 165 -2.36 -17.39 -5.37
CA LEU A 165 -3.03 -17.32 -6.64
C LEU A 165 -2.66 -18.46 -7.58
N LEU A 166 -1.36 -18.77 -7.67
CA LEU A 166 -0.86 -19.90 -8.44
C LEU A 166 -1.48 -21.21 -7.94
N LEU A 167 -1.58 -21.37 -6.61
CA LEU A 167 -2.22 -22.54 -5.99
C LEU A 167 -3.70 -22.63 -6.37
N LEU A 168 -4.43 -21.52 -6.33
CA LEU A 168 -5.84 -21.47 -6.73
C LEU A 168 -6.02 -21.84 -8.20
N LEU A 169 -5.17 -21.30 -9.08
CA LEU A 169 -5.19 -21.62 -10.51
C LEU A 169 -4.92 -23.11 -10.76
N LEU A 170 -3.93 -23.68 -10.05
CA LEU A 170 -3.61 -25.10 -10.13
C LEU A 170 -4.79 -25.97 -9.69
N LEU A 171 -5.43 -25.62 -8.57
CA LEU A 171 -6.63 -26.31 -8.08
C LEU A 171 -7.77 -26.27 -9.09
N LEU A 172 -8.01 -25.09 -9.68
CA LEU A 172 -9.06 -24.89 -10.68
C LEU A 172 -8.79 -25.71 -11.95
N LEU A 173 -7.53 -25.74 -12.40
CA LEU A 173 -7.10 -26.56 -13.54
C LEU A 173 -7.31 -28.05 -13.26
N LEU A 174 -6.96 -28.52 -12.06
CA LEU A 174 -7.15 -29.90 -11.65
C LEU A 174 -8.64 -30.28 -11.62
N LEU A 175 -9.49 -29.40 -11.10
CA LEU A 175 -10.94 -29.59 -11.10
C LEU A 175 -11.51 -29.63 -12.53
N LEU A 176 -11.03 -28.76 -13.42
CA LEU A 176 -11.42 -28.76 -14.82
C LEU A 176 -11.01 -30.04 -15.54
N LEU A 177 -9.79 -30.53 -15.29
CA LEU A 177 -9.31 -31.80 -15.83
C LEU A 177 -10.17 -32.97 -15.34
N GLN A 178 -10.51 -32.99 -14.04
CA GLN A 178 -11.39 -34.02 -13.46
C GLN A 178 -12.78 -34.00 -14.10
N LEU A 179 -13.36 -32.81 -14.30
CA LEU A 179 -14.65 -32.66 -14.96
C LEU A 179 -14.61 -33.13 -16.42
N LEU A 180 -13.55 -32.79 -17.15
CA LEU A 180 -13.34 -33.24 -18.52
C LEU A 180 -13.21 -34.78 -18.61
N LEU A 181 -12.49 -35.40 -17.67
CA LEU A 181 -12.36 -36.85 -17.60
C LEU A 181 -13.70 -37.54 -17.31
N LEU A 182 -14.48 -37.03 -16.37
CA LEU A 182 -15.82 -37.54 -16.07
C LEU A 182 -16.74 -37.42 -17.28
N LEU A 183 -16.67 -36.30 -17.98
CA LEU A 183 -17.44 -36.01 -19.18
C LEU A 183 -17.07 -36.95 -20.34
N LEU A 184 -15.78 -37.22 -20.54
CA LEU A 184 -15.30 -38.19 -21.52
C LEU A 184 -15.82 -39.60 -21.19
N LEU A 185 -15.77 -39.99 -19.91
CA LEU A 185 -16.24 -41.30 -19.46
C LEU A 185 -17.75 -41.46 -19.71
N LEU A 186 -18.55 -40.43 -19.43
CA LEU A 186 -19.98 -40.42 -19.74
C LEU A 186 -20.22 -40.57 -21.24
N LEU A 187 -19.47 -39.86 -22.09
CA LEU A 187 -19.61 -39.95 -23.54
C LEU A 187 -19.27 -41.36 -24.05
N LEU A 188 -18.20 -41.97 -23.52
CA LEU A 188 -17.81 -43.34 -23.85
C LEU A 188 -18.89 -44.35 -23.42
N GLN A 189 -19.47 -44.17 -22.23
CA GLN A 189 -20.58 -44.99 -21.76
C GLN A 189 -21.80 -44.89 -22.69
N GLN A 190 -22.17 -43.70 -23.14
CA GLN A 190 -23.29 -43.50 -24.07
C GLN A 190 -23.01 -44.14 -25.44
N LEU A 191 -21.78 -44.04 -25.95
CA LEU A 191 -21.37 -44.68 -27.19
C LEU A 191 -21.47 -46.20 -27.10
N LEU A 192 -21.01 -46.79 -25.99
CA LEU A 192 -21.09 -48.23 -25.73
C LEU A 192 -22.55 -48.72 -25.71
N LEU A 193 -23.42 -47.99 -25.00
CA LEU A 193 -24.85 -48.30 -24.95
C LEU A 193 -25.50 -48.25 -26.34
N LEU A 194 -25.13 -47.25 -27.15
CA LEU A 194 -25.62 -47.10 -28.52
C LEU A 194 -25.15 -48.27 -29.41
N LEU A 195 -23.89 -48.68 -29.30
CA LEU A 195 -23.34 -49.83 -30.02
C LEU A 195 -24.07 -51.13 -29.65
N LEU A 196 -24.29 -51.35 -28.35
CA LEU A 196 -25.03 -52.51 -27.84
C LEU A 196 -26.46 -52.55 -28.41
N LEU A 197 -27.16 -51.42 -28.40
CA LEU A 197 -28.52 -51.31 -28.91
C LEU A 197 -28.59 -51.56 -30.42
N LEU A 198 -27.61 -51.05 -31.18
CA LEU A 198 -27.49 -51.31 -32.61
C LEU A 198 -27.28 -52.81 -32.90
N LEU A 199 -26.39 -53.46 -32.14
CA LEU A 199 -26.11 -54.89 -32.26
C LEU A 199 -27.35 -55.73 -31.95
N LEU A 200 -28.10 -55.37 -30.90
CA LEU A 200 -29.35 -56.03 -30.54
C LEU A 200 -30.43 -55.85 -31.63
N LEU A 201 -30.54 -54.66 -32.21
CA LEU A 201 -31.45 -54.40 -33.33
C LEU A 201 -31.09 -55.24 -34.57
N LEU A 202 -29.80 -55.32 -34.92
CA LEU A 202 -29.31 -56.12 -36.04
C LEU A 202 -29.66 -57.60 -35.83
N LEU A 203 -29.42 -58.13 -34.64
CA LEU A 203 -29.73 -59.51 -34.29
C LEU A 203 -31.25 -59.79 -34.39
N LEU A 204 -32.08 -58.87 -33.93
CA LEU A 204 -33.54 -58.98 -34.05
C LEU A 204 -34.00 -58.95 -35.52
N LEU A 205 -33.40 -58.11 -36.36
CA LEU A 205 -33.68 -58.09 -37.80
C LEU A 205 -33.29 -59.39 -38.50
N LEU A 206 -32.13 -59.97 -38.14
CA LEU A 206 -31.69 -61.26 -38.67
C LEU A 206 -32.66 -62.39 -38.28
N LEU A 207 -33.13 -62.40 -37.03
CA LEU A 207 -34.12 -63.37 -36.55
C LEU A 207 -35.46 -63.23 -37.30
N LEU A 208 -35.95 -62.00 -37.50
CA LEU A 208 -37.17 -61.74 -38.27
C LEU A 208 -37.04 -62.15 -39.74
N HIS A 209 -35.88 -61.87 -40.36
CA HIS A 209 -35.62 -62.26 -41.74
C HIS A 209 -35.60 -63.78 -41.91
N HIS A 210 -34.95 -64.49 -40.98
CA HIS A 210 -34.93 -65.96 -40.97
C HIS A 210 -36.33 -66.56 -40.79
N HIS A 211 -37.15 -65.98 -39.91
CA HIS A 211 -38.53 -66.42 -39.69
C HIS A 211 -39.43 -66.20 -40.92
N HIS A 212 -39.22 -65.12 -41.69
CA HIS A 212 -39.97 -64.89 -42.93
C HIS A 212 -39.66 -65.92 -44.02
N HIS A 213 -38.39 -66.33 -44.18
CA HIS A 213 -38.01 -67.32 -45.17
C HIS A 213 -38.61 -68.71 -44.91
N HIS A 214 -38.77 -69.09 -43.65
CA HIS A 214 -39.37 -70.37 -43.29
C HIS A 214 -40.89 -70.46 -43.51
N HIS A 215 -41.60 -69.33 -43.56
CA HIS A 215 -43.05 -69.32 -43.84
C HIS A 215 -43.42 -69.16 -45.31
N SER A 216 -42.45 -68.84 -46.17
CA SER A 216 -42.67 -68.69 -47.61
C SER A 216 -42.44 -69.97 -48.43
N GLN A 217 -42.16 -71.10 -47.75
CA GLN A 217 -42.05 -72.43 -48.33
C GLN A 217 -43.27 -73.27 -47.91
#